data_AF-A0A853JLW5-F1
#
_entry.id   AF-A0A853JLW5-F1
#
_cell.length_a   1.000
_cell.length_b   1.000
_cell.length_c   1.000
_cell.angle_alpha   90.00
_cell.angle_beta   90.00
_cell.angle_gamma   90.00
#
_symmetry.space_group_name_H-M   'P 1'
#
loop_
_entity.id
_entity.type
_entity.pdbx_description
1 polymer ?
#
loop_
_entity_poly.entity_id
_entity_poly.type
_entity_poly.pdbx_seq_one_letter_code
_entity_poly.pdbx_strand_id
1 'polypeptide(L)' 'MGVLINYHRLSQQTIAKMSGVEVMDVENLLQGRYEMISESAKYRMAVTVMSLRFCLKESEPKDYRISLKRSRI' A
#
# COMPACT_ATOMS: atom_id res chain seq x y z
N MET A 1 1.91 -2.30 -1.58
CA MET A 1 1.70 -1.44 -0.38
C MET A 1 2.98 -1.02 0.33
N GLY A 2 3.97 -1.91 0.51
CA GLY A 2 5.16 -1.69 1.36
C GLY A 2 5.82 -0.30 1.35
N VAL A 3 6.13 0.29 0.19
CA VAL A 3 6.77 1.63 0.15
C VAL A 3 5.86 2.74 0.70
N LEU A 4 4.53 2.61 0.63
CA LEU A 4 3.61 3.61 1.21
C LEU A 4 3.66 3.55 2.74
N ILE A 5 3.77 2.36 3.31
CA ILE A 5 3.79 2.14 4.76
C ILE A 5 5.19 2.44 5.33
N ASN A 6 6.23 1.92 4.68
CA ASN A 6 7.59 1.98 5.20
C ASN A 6 8.27 3.33 4.94
N TYR A 7 8.13 3.87 3.73
CA TYR A 7 8.80 5.12 3.34
C TYR A 7 7.89 6.33 3.62
N HIS A 8 6.66 6.31 3.10
CA HIS A 8 5.72 7.44 3.29
C HIS A 8 5.00 7.42 4.64
N ARG A 9 5.31 6.46 5.52
CA ARG A 9 4.74 6.33 6.88
C ARG A 9 3.20 6.37 6.91
N LEU A 10 2.54 5.93 5.84
CA LEU A 10 1.09 5.88 5.80
C LEU A 10 0.59 4.75 6.71
N SER A 11 -0.25 5.13 7.67
CA SER A 11 -0.91 4.17 8.54
C SER A 11 -1.92 3.31 7.76
N GLN A 12 -2.18 2.11 8.25
CA GLN A 12 -3.19 1.23 7.67
C GLN A 12 -4.59 1.87 7.70
N GLN A 13 -4.89 2.62 8.77
CA GLN A 13 -6.11 3.40 8.93
C GLN A 13 -6.26 4.48 7.86
N THR A 14 -5.17 5.17 7.53
CA THR A 14 -5.16 6.19 6.46
C THR A 14 -5.47 5.53 5.11
N ILE A 15 -4.85 4.39 4.81
CA ILE A 15 -5.09 3.71 3.54
C ILE A 15 -6.53 3.19 3.47
N ALA A 16 -7.04 2.58 4.55
CA ALA A 16 -8.44 2.15 4.64
C ALA A 16 -9.41 3.30 4.38
N LYS A 17 -9.18 4.46 5.01
CA LYS A 17 -9.98 5.67 4.84
C LYS A 17 -9.94 6.20 3.41
N MET A 18 -8.76 6.23 2.78
CA MET A 18 -8.61 6.70 1.39
C MET A 18 -9.16 5.71 0.36
N SER A 19 -9.22 4.42 0.69
CA SER A 19 -9.79 3.36 -0.15
C SER A 19 -11.28 3.15 0.06
N GLY A 20 -11.87 3.71 1.13
CA GLY A 20 -13.26 3.46 1.49
C GLY A 20 -13.51 1.97 1.77
N VAL A 21 -12.59 1.34 2.50
CA VAL A 21 -12.65 -0.07 2.93
C VAL A 21 -12.41 -0.15 4.44
N GLU A 22 -12.63 -1.32 5.03
CA GLU A 22 -12.37 -1.51 6.45
C GLU A 22 -10.86 -1.65 6.73
N VAL A 23 -10.45 -1.29 7.95
CA VAL A 23 -9.04 -1.47 8.37
C VAL A 23 -8.65 -2.95 8.33
N MET A 24 -9.59 -3.83 8.68
CA MET A 24 -9.42 -5.29 8.62
C MET A 24 -9.08 -5.79 7.21
N ASP A 25 -9.66 -5.19 6.16
CA ASP A 25 -9.33 -5.55 4.76
C ASP A 25 -7.86 -5.23 4.44
N VAL A 26 -7.37 -4.09 4.94
CA VAL A 26 -5.96 -3.69 4.77
C VAL A 26 -5.04 -4.63 5.55
N GLU A 27 -5.40 -4.97 6.78
CA GLU A 27 -4.65 -5.94 7.60
C GLU A 27 -4.58 -7.32 6.94
N ASN A 28 -5.73 -7.83 6.45
CA ASN A 28 -5.81 -9.08 5.69
C ASN A 28 -4.93 -9.04 4.44
N LEU A 29 -4.91 -7.92 3.73
CA LEU A 29 -4.07 -7.75 2.53
C LEU A 29 -2.58 -7.80 2.88
N LEU A 30 -2.18 -7.19 4.00
CA LEU A 30 -0.79 -7.16 4.46
C LEU A 30 -0.33 -8.51 5.00
N GLN A 31 -1.24 -9.30 5.59
CA GLN A 31 -0.98 -10.65 6.06
C GLN A 31 -1.11 -11.73 4.96
N GLY A 32 -1.48 -11.34 3.74
CA GLY A 32 -1.62 -12.27 2.61
C GLY A 32 -2.89 -13.12 2.63
N ARG A 33 -3.88 -12.77 3.48
CA ARG A 33 -5.18 -13.45 3.60
C ARG A 33 -6.16 -12.92 2.57
N TYR A 34 -5.86 -13.12 1.29
CA TYR A 34 -6.64 -12.55 0.18
C TYR A 34 -8.05 -13.10 0.08
N GLU A 35 -8.27 -14.33 0.52
CA GLU A 35 -9.57 -15.02 0.59
C GLU A 35 -10.56 -14.32 1.53
N MET A 36 -10.07 -13.60 2.54
CA MET A 36 -10.87 -12.88 3.52
C MET A 36 -11.29 -11.47 3.06
N ILE A 37 -10.98 -11.10 1.81
CA ILE A 37 -11.18 -9.75 1.29
C ILE A 37 -12.09 -9.84 0.07
N SER A 38 -13.16 -9.04 0.07
CA SER A 38 -14.05 -8.94 -1.09
C SER A 38 -13.29 -8.45 -2.34
N GLU A 39 -13.72 -8.90 -3.52
CA GLU A 39 -13.10 -8.48 -4.77
C GLU A 39 -13.20 -6.96 -4.98
N SER A 40 -14.34 -6.35 -4.61
CA SER A 40 -14.52 -4.90 -4.65
C SER A 40 -13.50 -4.16 -3.76
N ALA A 41 -13.27 -4.65 -2.54
CA ALA A 41 -12.28 -4.05 -1.64
C ALA A 41 -10.85 -4.17 -2.19
N LYS A 42 -10.49 -5.31 -2.80
CA LYS A 42 -9.19 -5.48 -3.48
C LYS A 42 -8.98 -4.43 -4.57
N TYR A 43 -9.97 -4.22 -5.44
CA TYR A 43 -9.87 -3.22 -6.50
C TYR A 43 -9.76 -1.80 -5.95
N ARG A 44 -10.58 -1.43 -4.96
CA ARG A 44 -10.52 -0.10 -4.32
C ARG A 44 -9.15 0.15 -3.70
N MET A 45 -8.63 -0.80 -2.95
CA MET A 45 -7.27 -0.71 -2.37
C MET A 45 -6.20 -0.62 -3.45
N ALA A 46 -6.30 -1.41 -4.52
CA ALA A 46 -5.35 -1.36 -5.63
C ALA A 46 -5.33 0.02 -6.29
N VAL A 47 -6.50 0.58 -6.61
CA VAL A 47 -6.64 1.93 -7.17
C VAL A 47 -6.02 2.97 -6.24
N THR A 48 -6.37 2.98 -4.96
CA THR A 48 -5.81 3.94 -4.00
C THR A 48 -4.30 3.80 -3.87
N VAL A 49 -3.78 2.58 -3.76
CA VAL A 49 -2.34 2.34 -3.63
C VAL A 49 -1.59 2.77 -4.89
N MET A 50 -2.14 2.54 -6.08
CA MET A 50 -1.55 2.98 -7.35
C MET A 50 -1.60 4.51 -7.49
N SER A 51 -2.71 5.15 -7.13
CA SER A 51 -2.82 6.61 -7.13
C SER A 51 -1.85 7.25 -6.15
N LEU A 52 -1.79 6.76 -4.90
CA LEU A 52 -0.84 7.22 -3.90
C LEU A 52 0.61 7.02 -4.35
N ARG A 53 0.91 5.89 -4.99
CA ARG A 53 2.21 5.62 -5.60
C ARG A 53 2.59 6.67 -6.64
N PHE A 54 1.63 7.07 -7.46
CA PHE A 54 1.85 8.07 -8.50
C PHE A 54 2.04 9.45 -7.88
N CYS A 55 1.13 9.88 -6.99
CA CYS A 55 1.16 11.19 -6.36
C CYS A 55 2.39 11.42 -5.48
N LEU A 56 2.82 10.41 -4.74
CA LEU A 56 3.94 10.52 -3.81
C LEU A 56 5.29 10.15 -4.45
N LYS A 57 5.31 9.81 -5.75
CA LYS A 57 6.53 9.37 -6.44
C LYS A 57 7.63 10.44 -6.42
N GLU A 58 7.25 11.71 -6.53
CA GLU A 58 8.20 12.83 -6.60
C GLU A 58 8.86 13.14 -5.25
N SER A 59 8.24 12.73 -4.13
CA SER A 59 8.83 12.85 -2.80
C SER A 59 9.71 11.66 -2.42
N GLU A 60 9.84 10.65 -3.30
CA GLU A 60 10.75 9.53 -3.10
C GLU A 60 12.19 9.92 -3.50
N PRO A 61 13.23 9.52 -2.75
CA PRO A 61 14.63 9.78 -3.08
C PRO A 61 14.96 9.06 -4.38
N LYS A 62 15.77 9.70 -5.24
CA LYS A 62 16.12 9.16 -6.57
C LYS A 62 16.75 7.74 -6.50
N ASP A 63 17.41 7.41 -5.38
CA ASP A 63 18.07 6.10 -5.15
C ASP A 63 17.18 5.03 -4.49
N TYR A 64 15.94 5.34 -4.15
CA TYR A 64 15.07 4.41 -3.42
C TYR A 64 14.74 3.12 -4.18
N ARG A 65 14.75 3.19 -5.52
CA ARG A 65 14.59 1.99 -6.37
C ARG A 65 15.74 0.99 -6.22
N ILE A 66 16.92 1.44 -5.77
CA ILE A 66 18.11 0.62 -5.57
C ILE A 66 18.06 -0.06 -4.18
N SER A 67 17.59 0.62 -3.14
CA SER A 67 17.55 0.04 -1.79
C SER A 67 16.52 -1.09 -1.65
N LEU A 68 15.38 -1.02 -2.36
CA LEU A 68 14.39 -2.10 -2.34
C LEU A 68 14.87 -3.39 -3.00
N LYS A 69 15.79 -3.30 -3.98
CA LYS A 69 16.43 -4.48 -4.58
C LYS A 69 17.40 -5.16 -3.61
N ARG A 70 18.05 -4.38 -2.74
CA ARG A 70 19.04 -4.89 -1.78
C ARG A 70 18.41 -5.55 -0.56
N SER A 71 17.18 -5.18 -0.20
CA SER A 71 16.46 -5.77 0.94
C SER A 71 15.75 -7.11 0.62
N ARG A 72 15.86 -7.61 -0.61
CA ARG A 72 15.25 -8.87 -1.09
C ARG A 72 16.29 -9.93 -1.51
N ILE A 73 17.57 -9.73 -1.17
CA ILE A 73 18.66 -10.70 -1.35
C ILE A 73 19.09 -11.16 0.03
#